data_AF-A0A962Z5U0-F1
#
_entry.id   AF-A0A962Z5U0-F1
#
_cell.length_a   1.000
_cell.length_b   1.000
_cell.length_c   1.000
_cell.angle_alpha   90.00
_cell.angle_beta   90.00
_cell.angle_gamma   90.00
#
_symmetry.space_group_name_H-M   'P 1'
#
loop_
_entity.id
_entity.type
_entity.pdbx_description
1 polymer ?
#
loop_
_entity_poly.entity_id
_entity_poly.type
_entity_poly.pdbx_seq_one_letter_code
_entity_poly.pdbx_strand_id
1 'polypeptide(L)'
;MKRTIPFMLAGLAGLVMASPVMAAGGEKPRDITHVTAPPAPASQTLEEAEAKTGGCMTCHTASDSKTMHESPGVVLGCTDCHGGNADVLKPEGLAYADDAYQAAIDRAHVQPRYPETWHYPSSANPERAYTLFNQEAPEYIRFVNPSDYRVAREACGACHQPVIQAAERSLMATGAMLWGGASYNNGILPFKRYILGEAYTRDGQPAKLTTPVEISDRMAARGVLPEFYPLPR
;
A
#
# COMPACT_ATOMS: atom_id res chain seq x y z
N MET A 1 3.14 77.00 -35.66
CA MET A 1 3.46 76.76 -34.24
C MET A 1 2.57 75.64 -33.72
N LYS A 2 3.06 74.40 -33.71
CA LYS A 2 2.51 73.23 -33.01
C LYS A 2 3.61 72.16 -33.01
N ARG A 3 4.16 71.90 -31.83
CA ARG A 3 5.20 70.90 -31.56
C ARG A 3 4.56 69.52 -31.57
N THR A 4 5.14 68.56 -32.27
CA THR A 4 4.81 67.13 -32.11
C THR A 4 6.10 66.35 -31.94
N ILE A 5 6.32 65.91 -30.70
CA ILE A 5 7.36 64.96 -30.30
C ILE A 5 6.80 63.56 -30.56
N PRO A 6 7.43 62.71 -31.38
CA PRO A 6 7.11 61.29 -31.38
C PRO A 6 7.97 60.59 -30.32
N PHE A 7 7.26 59.95 -29.39
CA PHE A 7 7.76 59.09 -28.33
C PHE A 7 8.64 57.96 -28.87
N MET A 8 9.81 57.76 -28.24
CA MET A 8 10.55 56.50 -28.30
C MET A 8 9.71 55.40 -27.62
N LEU A 9 9.26 54.41 -28.39
CA LEU A 9 8.87 53.12 -27.83
C LEU A 9 10.13 52.28 -27.63
N ALA A 10 10.60 52.19 -26.39
CA ALA A 10 11.56 51.19 -25.97
C ALA A 10 10.88 49.80 -26.01
N GLY A 11 11.34 48.93 -26.90
CA GLY A 11 10.92 47.54 -26.98
C GLY A 11 11.43 46.77 -25.77
N LEU A 12 10.53 46.38 -24.86
CA LEU A 12 10.82 45.40 -23.82
C LEU A 12 10.71 44.01 -24.46
N ALA A 13 11.83 43.47 -24.94
CA ALA A 13 11.94 42.06 -25.27
C ALA A 13 11.87 41.26 -23.96
N GLY A 14 10.68 40.79 -23.60
CA GLY A 14 10.49 39.87 -22.49
C GLY A 14 11.16 38.54 -22.80
N LEU A 15 12.35 38.33 -22.25
CA LEU A 15 13.01 37.03 -22.21
C LEU A 15 12.13 36.11 -21.34
N VAL A 16 11.26 35.31 -21.98
CA VAL A 16 10.59 34.21 -21.30
C VAL A 16 11.66 33.17 -21.02
N MET A 17 12.30 33.30 -19.86
CA MET A 17 13.12 32.25 -19.27
C MET A 17 12.15 31.10 -18.98
N ALA A 18 12.11 30.13 -19.88
CA ALA A 18 11.48 28.84 -19.62
C ALA A 18 12.27 28.19 -18.48
N SER A 19 11.82 28.41 -17.25
CA SER A 19 12.29 27.64 -16.11
C SER A 19 12.08 26.16 -16.45
N PRO A 20 13.12 25.33 -16.41
CA PRO A 20 12.93 23.90 -16.56
C PRO A 20 11.99 23.47 -15.44
N VAL A 21 10.85 22.88 -15.82
CA VAL A 21 9.99 22.16 -14.89
C VAL A 21 10.87 21.08 -14.27
N MET A 22 11.31 21.31 -13.04
CA MET A 22 11.97 20.30 -12.23
C MET A 22 10.95 19.17 -12.08
N ALA A 23 11.14 18.08 -12.83
CA ALA A 23 10.46 16.83 -12.52
C ALA A 23 10.79 16.50 -11.05
N ALA A 24 9.77 16.22 -10.25
CA ALA A 24 9.93 15.76 -8.87
C ALA A 24 10.67 14.42 -8.87
N GLY A 25 12.00 14.47 -8.89
CA GLY A 25 12.86 13.29 -8.85
C GLY A 25 12.86 12.74 -7.43
N GLY A 26 11.85 11.94 -7.10
CA GLY A 26 11.85 11.13 -5.88
C GLY A 26 12.97 10.08 -5.89
N GLU A 27 13.19 9.44 -4.74
CA GLU A 27 14.09 8.29 -4.61
C GLU A 27 13.79 7.24 -5.69
N LYS A 28 14.85 6.71 -6.31
CA LYS A 28 14.68 5.63 -7.29
C LYS A 28 14.55 4.30 -6.56
N PRO A 29 13.66 3.39 -7.00
CA PRO A 29 13.55 2.09 -6.37
C PRO A 29 14.88 1.33 -6.49
N ARG A 30 15.32 0.73 -5.40
CA ARG A 30 16.40 -0.25 -5.41
C ARG A 30 16.02 -1.45 -6.29
N ASP A 31 17.01 -1.98 -6.99
CA ASP A 31 16.91 -3.26 -7.69
C ASP A 31 17.10 -4.39 -6.66
N ILE A 32 15.98 -4.90 -6.14
CA ILE A 32 15.92 -5.96 -5.14
C ILE A 32 14.98 -7.03 -5.66
N THR A 33 15.40 -8.28 -5.57
CA THR A 33 14.50 -9.42 -5.76
C THR A 33 14.02 -9.90 -4.40
N HIS A 34 12.70 -9.83 -4.17
CA HIS A 34 12.08 -10.29 -2.94
C HIS A 34 11.75 -11.78 -3.01
N VAL A 35 11.82 -12.45 -1.87
CA VAL A 35 11.27 -13.80 -1.71
C VAL A 35 9.80 -13.66 -1.36
N THR A 36 8.92 -14.15 -2.23
CA THR A 36 7.47 -14.15 -1.96
C THR A 36 7.12 -15.30 -1.02
N ALA A 37 6.53 -14.98 0.13
CA ALA A 37 6.01 -15.97 1.06
C ALA A 37 4.75 -16.64 0.48
N PRO A 38 4.54 -17.95 0.69
CA PRO A 38 3.29 -18.60 0.30
C PRO A 38 2.09 -17.97 1.01
N PRO A 39 0.86 -18.12 0.49
CA PRO A 39 -0.33 -17.75 1.24
C PRO A 39 -0.38 -18.45 2.60
N ALA A 40 -0.87 -17.74 3.62
CA ALA A 40 -1.04 -18.30 4.95
C ALA A 40 -1.91 -19.56 4.88
N PRO A 41 -1.48 -20.68 5.48
CA PRO A 41 -2.21 -21.93 5.40
C PRO A 41 -3.51 -21.86 6.21
N ALA A 42 -4.55 -22.54 5.75
CA ALA A 42 -5.78 -22.70 6.54
C ALA A 42 -5.56 -23.53 7.82
N SER A 43 -4.56 -24.40 7.80
CA SER A 43 -4.18 -25.27 8.91
C SER A 43 -2.73 -25.73 8.75
N GLN A 44 -2.02 -25.87 9.86
CA GLN A 44 -0.69 -26.49 9.93
C GLN A 44 -0.45 -27.00 11.36
N THR A 45 0.63 -27.74 11.55
CA THR A 45 1.07 -28.21 12.87
C THR A 45 1.73 -27.09 13.68
N LEU A 46 1.78 -27.26 15.01
CA LEU A 46 2.48 -26.32 15.90
C LEU A 46 3.98 -26.23 15.57
N GLU A 47 4.60 -27.35 15.17
CA GLU A 47 6.01 -27.41 14.80
C GLU A 47 6.30 -26.54 13.56
N GLU A 48 5.45 -26.63 12.52
CA GLU A 48 5.58 -25.80 11.32
C GLU A 48 5.40 -24.31 11.64
N ALA A 49 4.45 -23.95 12.50
CA ALA A 49 4.24 -22.57 12.92
C ALA A 49 5.40 -22.02 13.77
N GLU A 50 5.99 -22.85 14.65
CA GLU A 50 7.16 -22.46 15.45
C GLU A 50 8.40 -22.28 14.58
N ALA A 51 8.62 -23.15 13.57
CA ALA A 51 9.69 -22.99 12.59
C ALA A 51 9.58 -21.64 11.84
N LYS A 52 8.35 -21.17 11.61
CA LYS A 52 8.03 -19.87 10.98
C LYS A 52 7.99 -18.68 11.97
N THR A 53 8.42 -18.89 13.23
CA THR A 53 8.33 -17.93 14.34
C THR A 53 9.64 -17.75 15.10
N GLY A 54 10.42 -18.83 15.24
CA GLY A 54 11.53 -18.93 16.19
C GLY A 54 12.50 -17.76 16.15
N GLY A 55 13.04 -17.41 14.99
CA GLY A 55 13.98 -16.29 14.86
C GLY A 55 13.34 -14.93 15.14
N CYS A 56 12.10 -14.71 14.72
CA CYS A 56 11.36 -13.47 14.96
C CYS A 56 11.28 -13.18 16.47
N MET A 57 10.96 -14.20 17.27
CA MET A 57 10.79 -14.08 18.72
C MET A 57 12.11 -13.85 19.49
N THR A 58 13.28 -14.02 18.85
CA THR A 58 14.57 -13.68 19.48
C THR A 58 14.83 -12.17 19.56
N CYS A 59 14.18 -11.39 18.69
CA CYS A 59 14.17 -9.93 18.71
C CYS A 59 12.82 -9.37 19.23
N HIS A 60 11.70 -9.92 18.76
CA HIS A 60 10.34 -9.49 19.06
C HIS A 60 9.74 -10.28 20.21
N THR A 61 10.28 -10.09 21.42
CA THR A 61 9.91 -10.90 22.59
C THR A 61 8.56 -10.53 23.21
N ALA A 62 8.02 -9.36 22.88
CA ALA A 62 6.74 -8.87 23.39
C ALA A 62 5.70 -8.83 22.26
N SER A 63 4.60 -9.55 22.44
CA SER A 63 3.43 -9.54 21.56
C SER A 63 2.17 -9.82 22.37
N ASP A 64 1.09 -9.10 22.07
CA ASP A 64 -0.21 -9.29 22.73
C ASP A 64 -0.85 -10.61 22.30
N SER A 65 -0.73 -10.96 21.02
CA SER A 65 -1.13 -12.26 20.47
C SER A 65 -0.18 -12.64 19.34
N LYS A 66 0.52 -13.78 19.49
CA LYS A 66 1.47 -14.29 18.50
C LYS A 66 0.84 -14.52 17.13
N THR A 67 -0.44 -14.90 17.09
CA THR A 67 -1.14 -15.27 15.86
C THR A 67 -2.20 -14.26 15.44
N MET A 68 -2.38 -13.15 16.18
CA MET A 68 -3.53 -12.22 16.07
C MET A 68 -4.90 -12.83 16.40
N HIS A 69 -4.94 -14.09 16.85
CA HIS A 69 -6.17 -14.79 17.19
C HIS A 69 -6.18 -15.11 18.68
N GLU A 70 -7.34 -14.95 19.33
CA GLU A 70 -7.53 -15.40 20.72
C GLU A 70 -7.72 -16.92 20.80
N SER A 71 -8.25 -17.52 19.73
CA SER A 71 -8.51 -18.95 19.67
C SER A 71 -7.19 -19.74 19.51
N PRO A 72 -6.90 -20.70 20.41
CA PRO A 72 -5.71 -21.53 20.30
C PRO A 72 -5.76 -22.51 19.12
N GLY A 73 -6.92 -22.65 18.46
CA GLY A 73 -7.08 -23.50 17.27
C GLY A 73 -6.49 -22.89 16.00
N VAL A 74 -6.13 -21.60 16.00
CA VAL A 74 -5.47 -20.95 14.87
C VAL A 74 -3.96 -21.01 15.06
N VAL A 75 -3.34 -21.93 14.32
CA VAL A 75 -1.90 -22.21 14.37
C VAL A 75 -1.23 -21.52 13.20
N LEU A 76 -0.64 -20.35 13.45
CA LEU A 76 0.09 -19.54 12.47
C LEU A 76 1.44 -19.13 13.04
N GLY A 77 2.47 -19.11 12.19
CA GLY A 77 3.75 -18.50 12.51
C GLY A 77 3.82 -17.05 12.05
N CYS A 78 4.81 -16.30 12.56
CA CYS A 78 5.00 -14.89 12.21
C CYS A 78 5.09 -14.67 10.70
N THR A 79 5.87 -15.52 10.01
CA THR A 79 6.09 -15.37 8.56
C THR A 79 4.93 -15.85 7.70
N ASP A 80 3.92 -16.54 8.26
CA ASP A 80 2.71 -16.90 7.49
C ASP A 80 1.92 -15.65 7.11
N CYS A 81 1.82 -14.67 8.01
CA CYS A 81 1.15 -13.41 7.73
C CYS A 81 2.12 -12.41 7.08
N HIS A 82 3.29 -12.21 7.69
CA HIS A 82 4.21 -11.12 7.34
C HIS A 82 5.24 -11.47 6.26
N GLY A 83 5.53 -12.76 6.02
CA GLY A 83 6.73 -13.15 5.27
C GLY A 83 8.02 -12.85 6.06
N GLY A 84 9.12 -12.57 5.36
CA GLY A 84 10.46 -12.43 5.98
C GLY A 84 11.14 -13.78 6.23
N ASN A 85 12.24 -13.75 6.99
CA ASN A 85 13.07 -14.92 7.24
C ASN A 85 13.13 -15.27 8.74
N ALA A 86 12.46 -16.36 9.12
CA ALA A 86 12.39 -16.86 10.50
C ALA A 86 13.66 -17.60 10.97
N ASP A 87 14.61 -17.90 10.07
CA ASP A 87 15.84 -18.62 10.40
C ASP A 87 16.92 -17.70 11.00
N VAL A 88 16.71 -16.38 10.93
CA VAL A 88 17.67 -15.40 11.44
C VAL A 88 17.43 -15.14 12.92
N LEU A 89 18.42 -15.48 13.73
CA LEU A 89 18.40 -15.25 15.18
C LEU A 89 19.08 -13.92 15.53
N LYS A 90 18.62 -13.30 16.63
CA LYS A 90 19.30 -12.20 17.30
C LYS A 90 20.72 -12.63 17.70
N PRO A 91 21.76 -11.90 17.28
CA PRO A 91 23.10 -12.13 17.81
C PRO A 91 23.16 -11.90 19.33
N GLU A 92 23.81 -12.82 20.06
CA GLU A 92 23.87 -12.77 21.52
C GLU A 92 24.62 -11.52 22.02
N GLY A 93 24.11 -10.91 23.09
CA GLY A 93 24.77 -9.79 23.77
C GLY A 93 24.83 -8.47 23.00
N LEU A 94 24.29 -8.40 21.78
CA LEU A 94 24.36 -7.20 20.95
C LEU A 94 23.17 -6.25 21.18
N ALA A 95 23.49 -4.96 21.18
CA ALA A 95 22.55 -3.85 21.17
C ALA A 95 22.06 -3.56 19.74
N TYR A 96 20.93 -2.87 19.63
CA TYR A 96 20.34 -2.51 18.34
C TYR A 96 21.32 -1.74 17.43
N ALA A 97 22.15 -0.86 17.99
CA ALA A 97 23.08 -0.04 17.23
C ALA A 97 24.31 -0.81 16.69
N ASP A 98 24.51 -2.07 17.10
CA ASP A 98 25.68 -2.84 16.67
C ASP A 98 25.52 -3.31 15.21
N ASP A 99 26.58 -3.22 14.42
CA ASP A 99 26.57 -3.57 12.99
C ASP A 99 26.07 -5.00 12.72
N ALA A 100 26.46 -5.95 13.58
CA ALA A 100 26.00 -7.34 13.45
C ALA A 100 24.52 -7.52 13.81
N TYR A 101 23.96 -6.67 14.66
CA TYR A 101 22.51 -6.62 14.91
C TYR A 101 21.80 -6.08 13.67
N GLN A 102 22.25 -4.96 13.10
CA GLN A 102 21.68 -4.37 11.88
C GLN A 102 21.76 -5.35 10.69
N ALA A 103 22.89 -6.04 10.53
CA ALA A 103 23.03 -7.08 9.50
C ALA A 103 22.12 -8.30 9.73
N ALA A 104 21.69 -8.57 10.97
CA ALA A 104 20.66 -9.57 11.24
C ALA A 104 19.27 -9.06 10.83
N ILE A 105 18.94 -7.79 11.13
CA ILE A 105 17.71 -7.14 10.64
C ILE A 105 17.65 -7.21 9.11
N ASP A 106 18.73 -6.83 8.43
CA ASP A 106 18.80 -6.78 6.97
C ASP A 106 18.50 -8.14 6.32
N ARG A 107 18.90 -9.24 6.97
CA ARG A 107 18.66 -10.62 6.53
C ARG A 107 17.28 -11.16 6.92
N ALA A 108 16.74 -10.71 8.05
CA ALA A 108 15.46 -11.19 8.59
C ALA A 108 14.27 -10.47 7.95
N HIS A 109 14.37 -9.14 7.82
CA HIS A 109 13.30 -8.27 7.37
C HIS A 109 13.22 -8.22 5.85
N VAL A 110 12.00 -8.12 5.34
CA VAL A 110 11.79 -7.78 3.93
C VAL A 110 12.23 -6.33 3.73
N GLN A 111 13.14 -6.10 2.79
CA GLN A 111 13.75 -4.78 2.56
C GLN A 111 12.86 -3.88 1.69
N PRO A 112 12.73 -2.58 2.01
CA PRO A 112 11.99 -1.63 1.16
C PRO A 112 12.74 -1.34 -0.14
N ARG A 113 12.01 -1.03 -1.21
CA ARG A 113 12.61 -0.50 -2.44
C ARG A 113 13.02 0.96 -2.29
N TYR A 114 12.41 1.69 -1.36
CA TYR A 114 12.64 3.12 -1.11
C TYR A 114 13.13 3.38 0.33
N PRO A 115 14.31 2.89 0.73
CA PRO A 115 14.77 2.99 2.12
C PRO A 115 14.83 4.42 2.66
N GLU A 116 15.22 5.42 1.85
CA GLU A 116 15.26 6.81 2.32
C GLU A 116 13.84 7.32 2.62
N THR A 117 12.89 7.03 1.71
CA THR A 117 11.50 7.44 1.83
C THR A 117 10.80 6.75 3.00
N TRP A 118 11.13 5.48 3.28
CA TRP A 118 10.65 4.73 4.44
C TRP A 118 11.39 5.06 5.74
N HIS A 119 12.37 5.97 5.70
CA HIS A 119 13.26 6.32 6.82
C HIS A 119 14.00 5.12 7.42
N TYR A 120 14.31 4.10 6.62
CA TYR A 120 15.08 2.94 7.05
C TYR A 120 16.43 3.37 7.66
N PRO A 121 16.88 2.80 8.80
CA PRO A 121 16.34 1.63 9.51
C PRO A 121 15.30 1.93 10.60
N SER A 122 14.73 3.14 10.64
CA SER A 122 13.64 3.46 11.56
C SER A 122 12.45 2.51 11.36
N SER A 123 11.87 2.03 12.45
CA SER A 123 10.64 1.23 12.42
C SER A 123 9.37 2.07 12.27
N ALA A 124 9.48 3.39 12.39
CA ALA A 124 8.34 4.30 12.28
C ALA A 124 7.98 4.53 10.81
N ASN A 125 6.75 4.23 10.44
CA ASN A 125 6.24 4.56 9.11
C ASN A 125 6.25 6.09 8.88
N PRO A 126 6.58 6.56 7.67
CA PRO A 126 6.48 7.97 7.31
C PRO A 126 5.06 8.51 7.48
N GLU A 127 4.96 9.80 7.81
CA GLU A 127 3.65 10.47 7.80
C GLU A 127 3.03 10.40 6.41
N ARG A 128 1.73 10.06 6.35
CA ARG A 128 0.94 10.01 5.11
C ARG A 128 1.51 9.08 4.04
N ALA A 129 2.06 7.93 4.45
CA ALA A 129 2.57 6.88 3.55
C ALA A 129 1.53 6.24 2.60
N TYR A 130 0.26 6.68 2.60
CA TYR A 130 -0.85 6.08 1.86
C TYR A 130 -0.54 5.86 0.37
N THR A 131 0.10 6.82 -0.30
CA THR A 131 0.46 6.71 -1.72
C THR A 131 1.81 6.04 -1.94
N LEU A 132 2.69 6.04 -0.94
CA LEU A 132 4.00 5.38 -0.99
C LEU A 132 3.83 3.88 -1.11
N PHE A 133 2.87 3.34 -0.35
CA PHE A 133 2.46 1.96 -0.44
C PHE A 133 2.21 1.51 -1.88
N ASN A 134 1.55 2.31 -2.73
CA ASN A 134 1.27 1.97 -4.13
C ASN A 134 2.51 1.84 -5.03
N GLN A 135 3.69 2.27 -4.57
CA GLN A 135 4.94 2.20 -5.32
C GLN A 135 5.83 1.03 -4.89
N GLU A 136 5.51 0.42 -3.75
CA GLU A 136 6.34 -0.55 -3.06
C GLU A 136 6.01 -1.99 -3.48
N ALA A 137 6.96 -2.90 -3.24
CA ALA A 137 6.78 -4.33 -3.46
C ALA A 137 5.70 -4.93 -2.55
N PRO A 138 4.80 -5.78 -3.07
CA PRO A 138 3.79 -6.49 -2.28
C PRO A 138 4.38 -7.25 -1.09
N GLU A 139 5.59 -7.79 -1.23
CA GLU A 139 6.30 -8.50 -0.18
C GLU A 139 6.63 -7.59 1.00
N TYR A 140 7.08 -6.36 0.74
CA TYR A 140 7.35 -5.38 1.79
C TYR A 140 6.05 -4.86 2.41
N ILE A 141 5.02 -4.61 1.59
CA ILE A 141 3.69 -4.23 2.06
C ILE A 141 3.16 -5.29 3.03
N ARG A 142 3.25 -6.57 2.67
CA ARG A 142 2.82 -7.69 3.51
C ARG A 142 3.62 -7.77 4.81
N PHE A 143 4.92 -7.49 4.74
CA PHE A 143 5.78 -7.47 5.92
C PHE A 143 5.40 -6.40 6.93
N VAL A 144 5.14 -5.17 6.50
CA VAL A 144 4.79 -4.07 7.42
C VAL A 144 3.29 -3.98 7.74
N ASN A 145 2.43 -4.47 6.85
CA ASN A 145 0.98 -4.44 6.97
C ASN A 145 0.32 -5.60 6.21
N PRO A 146 0.21 -6.80 6.81
CA PRO A 146 -0.42 -7.96 6.17
C PRO A 146 -1.94 -7.79 5.96
N SER A 147 -2.55 -6.77 6.57
CA SER A 147 -3.98 -6.46 6.42
C SER A 147 -4.30 -5.53 5.25
N ASP A 148 -3.29 -5.03 4.54
CA ASP A 148 -3.49 -4.22 3.34
C ASP A 148 -4.19 -5.03 2.25
N TYR A 149 -5.24 -4.49 1.64
CA TYR A 149 -6.07 -5.24 0.67
C TYR A 149 -5.31 -5.77 -0.55
N ARG A 150 -4.13 -5.22 -0.86
CA ARG A 150 -3.28 -5.72 -1.95
C ARG A 150 -2.67 -7.09 -1.65
N VAL A 151 -2.56 -7.46 -0.36
CA VAL A 151 -1.92 -8.69 0.11
C VAL A 151 -2.75 -9.46 1.16
N ALA A 152 -3.84 -8.89 1.66
CA ALA A 152 -4.69 -9.49 2.70
C ALA A 152 -5.27 -10.85 2.29
N ARG A 153 -5.47 -11.09 0.99
CA ARG A 153 -5.89 -12.40 0.48
C ARG A 153 -4.82 -13.47 0.70
N GLU A 154 -3.55 -13.12 0.61
CA GLU A 154 -2.44 -14.03 0.87
C GLU A 154 -2.26 -14.25 2.37
N ALA A 155 -2.34 -13.20 3.18
CA ALA A 155 -2.09 -13.28 4.62
C ALA A 155 -3.28 -13.82 5.43
N CYS A 156 -4.52 -13.54 5.02
CA CYS A 156 -5.73 -13.82 5.79
C CYS A 156 -6.80 -14.60 4.99
N GLY A 157 -6.63 -14.73 3.67
CA GLY A 157 -7.69 -15.19 2.77
C GLY A 157 -8.11 -16.64 2.98
N ALA A 158 -7.23 -17.51 3.47
CA ALA A 158 -7.58 -18.91 3.74
C ALA A 158 -8.84 -19.07 4.62
N CYS A 159 -9.08 -18.11 5.54
CA CYS A 159 -10.24 -18.11 6.44
C CYS A 159 -11.17 -16.90 6.23
N HIS A 160 -10.64 -15.73 5.84
CA HIS A 160 -11.41 -14.48 5.80
C HIS A 160 -11.79 -14.01 4.39
N GLN A 161 -11.65 -14.86 3.36
CA GLN A 161 -11.87 -14.48 1.97
C GLN A 161 -13.19 -13.71 1.69
N PRO A 162 -14.35 -14.11 2.24
CA PRO A 162 -15.61 -13.39 1.98
C PRO A 162 -15.62 -11.98 2.57
N VAL A 163 -15.08 -11.80 3.76
CA VAL A 163 -15.01 -10.48 4.44
C VAL A 163 -14.03 -9.57 3.72
N ILE A 164 -12.88 -10.08 3.28
CA ILE A 164 -11.90 -9.32 2.51
C ILE A 164 -12.54 -8.80 1.23
N GLN A 165 -13.24 -9.67 0.50
CA GLN A 165 -13.95 -9.31 -0.72
C GLN A 165 -15.04 -8.26 -0.51
N ALA A 166 -15.78 -8.34 0.60
CA ALA A 166 -16.78 -7.33 0.93
C ALA A 166 -16.12 -5.99 1.27
N ALA A 167 -15.02 -6.02 2.04
CA ALA A 167 -14.30 -4.84 2.49
C ALA A 167 -13.63 -4.08 1.33
N GLU A 168 -12.99 -4.78 0.40
CA GLU A 168 -12.40 -4.23 -0.84
C GLU A 168 -13.40 -3.43 -1.68
N ARG A 169 -14.70 -3.78 -1.62
CA ARG A 169 -15.78 -3.13 -2.35
C ARG A 169 -16.55 -2.11 -1.51
N SER A 170 -16.14 -1.89 -0.27
CA SER A 170 -16.83 -0.99 0.65
C SER A 170 -16.52 0.48 0.34
N LEU A 171 -17.36 1.38 0.86
CA LEU A 171 -17.11 2.82 0.79
C LEU A 171 -15.83 3.24 1.52
N MET A 172 -15.43 2.49 2.55
CA MET A 172 -14.22 2.76 3.33
C MET A 172 -12.94 2.47 2.55
N ALA A 173 -12.95 1.43 1.71
CA ALA A 173 -11.81 1.10 0.86
C ALA A 173 -11.75 1.99 -0.39
N THR A 174 -12.92 2.35 -0.94
CA THR A 174 -12.98 3.00 -2.25
C THR A 174 -13.06 4.51 -2.22
N GLY A 175 -13.42 5.11 -1.09
CA GLY A 175 -13.66 6.56 -1.02
C GLY A 175 -14.76 7.04 -1.97
N ALA A 176 -15.63 6.14 -2.46
CA ALA A 176 -16.61 6.43 -3.51
C ALA A 176 -17.52 7.64 -3.17
N MET A 177 -17.84 7.80 -1.88
CA MET A 177 -18.68 8.91 -1.42
C MET A 177 -17.97 10.27 -1.57
N LEU A 178 -16.66 10.34 -1.32
CA LEU A 178 -15.86 11.55 -1.47
C LEU A 178 -15.82 11.98 -2.94
N TRP A 179 -15.38 11.09 -3.83
CA TRP A 179 -15.18 11.38 -5.24
C TRP A 179 -16.49 11.52 -6.01
N GLY A 180 -17.48 10.72 -5.66
CA GLY A 180 -18.84 10.87 -6.17
C GLY A 180 -19.48 12.19 -5.79
N GLY A 181 -19.38 12.58 -4.51
CA GLY A 181 -19.87 13.89 -4.04
C GLY A 181 -19.15 15.05 -4.72
N ALA A 182 -17.83 14.98 -4.82
CA ALA A 182 -17.03 16.00 -5.49
C ALA A 182 -17.41 16.15 -6.97
N SER A 183 -17.50 15.05 -7.72
CA SER A 183 -17.83 15.09 -9.15
C SER A 183 -19.26 15.57 -9.43
N TYR A 184 -20.24 15.12 -8.65
CA TYR A 184 -21.63 15.54 -8.84
C TYR A 184 -21.86 17.00 -8.44
N ASN A 185 -21.41 17.42 -7.26
CA ASN A 185 -21.67 18.76 -6.73
C ASN A 185 -20.99 19.87 -7.55
N ASN A 186 -19.91 19.54 -8.25
CA ASN A 186 -19.20 20.47 -9.14
C ASN A 186 -19.61 20.33 -10.61
N GLY A 187 -20.62 19.53 -10.94
CA GLY A 187 -21.12 19.38 -12.31
C GLY A 187 -20.17 18.66 -13.28
N ILE A 188 -19.17 17.92 -12.76
CA ILE A 188 -18.21 17.15 -13.58
C ILE A 188 -18.91 15.93 -14.17
N LEU A 189 -19.73 15.23 -13.37
CA LEU A 189 -20.53 14.09 -13.81
C LEU A 189 -22.02 14.34 -13.56
N PRO A 190 -22.89 14.15 -14.55
CA PRO A 190 -24.31 14.54 -14.46
C PRO A 190 -25.20 13.49 -13.78
N PHE A 191 -24.65 12.67 -12.87
CA PHE A 191 -25.41 11.58 -12.22
C PHE A 191 -25.04 11.40 -10.74
N LYS A 192 -26.02 10.99 -9.94
CA LYS A 192 -25.89 10.73 -8.50
C LYS A 192 -25.40 9.32 -8.16
N ARG A 193 -25.18 8.46 -9.17
CA ARG A 193 -24.60 7.14 -8.98
C ARG A 193 -23.08 7.28 -8.97
N TYR A 194 -22.46 7.10 -7.82
CA TYR A 194 -21.04 7.33 -7.65
C TYR A 194 -20.25 6.16 -8.23
N ILE A 195 -19.66 6.36 -9.41
CA ILE A 195 -18.90 5.35 -10.15
C ILE A 195 -17.39 5.55 -10.06
N LEU A 196 -16.93 6.55 -9.31
CA LEU A 196 -15.51 6.92 -9.21
C LEU A 196 -15.00 6.75 -7.78
N GLY A 197 -13.76 6.31 -7.66
CA GLY A 197 -12.99 6.37 -6.43
C GLY A 197 -11.67 5.66 -6.59
N GLU A 198 -11.23 5.00 -5.53
CA GLU A 198 -9.93 4.37 -5.44
C GLU A 198 -10.04 2.86 -5.34
N ALA A 199 -9.18 2.17 -6.05
CA ALA A 199 -8.91 0.76 -5.90
C ALA A 199 -7.55 0.50 -6.53
N TYR A 200 -6.80 -0.45 -5.99
CA TYR A 200 -5.45 -0.73 -6.45
C TYR A 200 -5.26 -2.23 -6.66
N THR A 201 -4.53 -2.59 -7.71
CA THR A 201 -4.08 -3.97 -7.93
C THR A 201 -3.02 -4.34 -6.88
N ARG A 202 -2.66 -5.62 -6.82
CA ARG A 202 -1.53 -6.10 -6.01
C ARG A 202 -0.28 -5.23 -6.18
N ASP A 203 0.02 -4.84 -7.42
CA ASP A 203 1.19 -4.05 -7.80
C ASP A 203 0.96 -2.52 -7.73
N GLY A 204 -0.07 -2.08 -6.99
CA GLY A 204 -0.35 -0.66 -6.74
C GLY A 204 -0.87 0.14 -7.94
N GLN A 205 -1.29 -0.54 -9.02
CA GLN A 205 -1.88 0.14 -10.19
C GLN A 205 -3.36 0.45 -9.94
N PRO A 206 -3.90 1.58 -10.44
CA PRO A 206 -5.32 1.87 -10.30
C PRO A 206 -6.16 0.75 -10.93
N ALA A 207 -7.16 0.28 -10.19
CA ALA A 207 -7.99 -0.84 -10.57
C ALA A 207 -9.43 -0.41 -10.82
N LYS A 208 -10.04 -0.99 -11.86
CA LYS A 208 -11.49 -0.99 -12.04
C LYS A 208 -12.08 -2.14 -11.24
N LEU A 209 -13.08 -1.86 -10.40
CA LEU A 209 -13.86 -2.91 -9.73
C LEU A 209 -15.05 -3.29 -10.61
N THR A 210 -15.30 -4.59 -10.71
CA THR A 210 -16.45 -5.14 -11.43
C THR A 210 -17.33 -5.97 -10.50
N THR A 211 -18.62 -5.99 -10.78
CA THR A 211 -19.54 -6.89 -10.09
C THR A 211 -19.26 -8.33 -10.54
N PRO A 212 -19.10 -9.29 -9.61
CA PRO A 212 -18.72 -10.67 -9.94
C PRO A 212 -19.86 -11.51 -10.55
N VAL A 213 -21.05 -10.93 -10.70
CA VAL A 213 -22.26 -11.57 -11.18
C VAL A 213 -22.97 -10.67 -12.18
N GLU A 214 -23.77 -11.26 -13.05
CA GLU A 214 -24.65 -10.50 -13.93
C GLU A 214 -25.69 -9.73 -13.11
N ILE A 215 -25.88 -8.45 -13.45
CA ILE A 215 -26.78 -7.57 -12.70
C ILE A 215 -28.19 -7.74 -13.22
N SER A 216 -29.06 -8.28 -12.35
CA SER A 216 -30.50 -8.27 -12.59
C SER A 216 -31.10 -6.87 -12.45
N ASP A 217 -32.27 -6.64 -13.06
CA ASP A 217 -33.03 -5.39 -12.92
C ASP A 217 -33.28 -5.02 -11.46
N ARG A 218 -33.54 -6.02 -10.60
CA ARG A 218 -33.73 -5.82 -9.16
C ARG A 218 -32.47 -5.29 -8.47
N MET A 219 -31.29 -5.77 -8.87
CA MET A 219 -30.00 -5.31 -8.34
C MET A 219 -29.69 -3.89 -8.82
N ALA A 220 -29.90 -3.62 -10.11
CA ALA A 220 -29.74 -2.28 -10.68
C ALA A 220 -30.67 -1.26 -10.00
N ALA A 221 -31.93 -1.63 -9.73
CA ALA A 221 -32.89 -0.80 -9.01
C ALA A 221 -32.49 -0.53 -7.55
N ARG A 222 -31.69 -1.41 -6.93
CA ARG A 222 -31.11 -1.23 -5.59
C ARG A 222 -29.77 -0.50 -5.60
N GLY A 223 -29.32 0.01 -6.76
CA GLY A 223 -28.10 0.80 -6.87
C GLY A 223 -26.81 -0.01 -7.00
N VAL A 224 -26.89 -1.32 -7.29
CA VAL A 224 -25.70 -2.11 -7.61
C VAL A 224 -25.10 -1.60 -8.92
N LEU A 225 -23.78 -1.36 -8.90
CA LEU A 225 -23.05 -0.82 -10.05
C LEU A 225 -22.39 -1.96 -10.84
N PRO A 226 -22.48 -2.00 -12.18
CA PRO A 226 -21.74 -2.97 -12.99
C PRO A 226 -20.23 -2.81 -12.82
N GLU A 227 -19.78 -1.57 -12.79
CA GLU A 227 -18.38 -1.19 -12.78
C GLU A 227 -18.18 0.05 -11.92
N PHE A 228 -17.00 0.13 -11.33
CA PHE A 228 -16.52 1.26 -10.54
C PHE A 228 -15.09 1.57 -10.97
N TYR A 229 -14.87 2.80 -11.38
CA TYR A 229 -13.67 3.22 -12.08
C TYR A 229 -12.69 3.94 -11.15
N PRO A 230 -11.39 3.71 -11.33
CA PRO A 230 -10.38 4.51 -10.65
C PRO A 230 -10.41 5.95 -11.19
N LEU A 231 -9.88 6.89 -10.41
CA LEU A 231 -9.68 8.26 -10.89
C LEU A 231 -8.70 8.30 -12.08
N PRO A 232 -8.92 9.22 -13.04
CA PRO A 232 -7.93 9.50 -14.09
C PRO A 232 -6.60 9.95 -13.47
N ARG A 233 -5.49 9.52 -14.06
CA ARG A 233 -4.13 10.00 -13.74
C ARG A 233 -3.66 11.02 -14.77
#